data_AF-A0ABD5YIR0-F1
#
_entry.id   AF-A0ABD5YIR0-F1
#
_cell.length_a   1.000
_cell.length_b   1.000
_cell.length_c   1.000
_cell.angle_alpha   90.00
_cell.angle_beta   90.00
_cell.angle_gamma   90.00
#
_symmetry.space_group_name_H-M   'P 1'
#
loop_
_entity.id
_entity.type
_entity.pdbx_description
1 polymer ?
#
loop_
_entity_poly.entity_id
_entity_poly.type
_entity_poly.pdbx_seq_one_letter_code
_entity_poly.pdbx_strand_id
1 'polypeptide(L)'
;MTDPVIWGLRRDLHSETLGQEDSLLCDYHDSPASVSIDGPVLFECIRIIDPELDGYHEDEEWEIDVVRCSDCAITSIEEPTYGYEEALVQLSVAVSDDVVSITAPEQNDVTVLEFSSAADGCRPMIVDEQLYEEIGTDDHSLGRWSRVSELLGMDLSEPLQERIESLIEQSPETPFE
;
A
#
# COMPACT_ATOMS: atom_id res chain seq x y z
N MET A 1 -25.12 6.06 -9.25
CA MET A 1 -24.61 5.21 -8.15
C MET A 1 -23.12 5.39 -8.17
N THR A 2 -22.52 5.79 -7.05
CA THR A 2 -21.07 5.89 -6.93
C THR A 2 -20.49 4.48 -6.99
N ASP A 3 -19.37 4.30 -7.68
CA ASP A 3 -18.63 3.03 -7.70
C ASP A 3 -18.31 2.59 -6.25
N PRO A 4 -18.57 1.32 -5.87
CA PRO A 4 -18.33 0.85 -4.50
C PRO A 4 -16.87 0.97 -4.06
N VAL A 5 -15.90 0.81 -4.98
CA VAL A 5 -14.46 0.97 -4.69
C VAL A 5 -14.17 2.42 -4.34
N ILE A 6 -14.64 3.35 -5.19
CA ILE A 6 -14.51 4.79 -4.95
C ILE A 6 -15.20 5.19 -3.64
N TRP A 7 -16.34 4.59 -3.31
CA TRP A 7 -17.03 4.89 -2.06
C TRP A 7 -16.23 4.42 -0.83
N GLY A 8 -15.65 3.22 -0.88
CA GLY A 8 -14.78 2.69 0.18
C GLY A 8 -13.54 3.56 0.40
N LEU A 9 -12.78 3.83 -0.67
CA LEU A 9 -11.59 4.68 -0.60
C LEU A 9 -11.85 6.06 0.00
N ARG A 10 -13.01 6.67 -0.27
CA ARG A 10 -13.39 7.97 0.32
C ARG A 10 -13.75 7.91 1.79
N ARG A 11 -14.31 6.78 2.23
CA ARG A 11 -14.68 6.56 3.62
C ARG A 11 -13.43 6.38 4.46
N ASP A 12 -12.45 5.64 3.92
CA ASP A 12 -11.34 5.10 4.70
C ASP A 12 -10.13 6.04 4.66
N LEU A 13 -9.69 6.46 3.46
CA LEU A 13 -8.44 7.22 3.27
C LEU A 13 -8.54 8.73 3.58
N HIS A 14 -9.51 9.15 4.38
CA HIS A 14 -9.79 10.57 4.58
C HIS A 14 -8.87 11.23 5.62
N SER A 15 -8.12 12.26 5.19
CA SER A 15 -7.20 13.03 6.05
C SER A 15 -6.09 12.20 6.71
N GLU A 16 -5.75 11.04 6.13
CA GLU A 16 -4.65 10.22 6.61
C GLU A 16 -3.32 10.95 6.52
N THR A 17 -2.48 10.77 7.55
CA THR A 17 -1.13 11.34 7.58
C THR A 17 -0.18 10.43 6.81
N LEU A 18 0.46 10.97 5.78
CA LEU A 18 1.38 10.24 4.90
C LEU A 18 2.85 10.52 5.20
N GLY A 19 3.17 11.62 5.89
CA GLY A 19 4.55 12.01 6.18
C GLY A 19 4.66 13.38 6.87
N GLN A 20 5.90 13.87 7.03
CA GLN A 20 6.23 15.15 7.64
C GLN A 20 7.15 16.02 6.75
N GLU A 21 7.06 17.34 6.91
CA GLU A 21 7.80 18.41 6.22
C GLU A 21 7.63 18.39 4.69
N ASP A 22 8.36 17.54 3.97
CA ASP A 22 8.28 17.30 2.52
C ASP A 22 8.62 15.81 2.20
N SER A 23 8.38 14.92 3.16
CA SER A 23 8.90 13.55 3.18
C SER A 23 8.06 12.53 2.40
N LEU A 24 7.17 12.95 1.49
CA LEU A 24 6.47 11.96 0.67
C LEU A 24 7.47 11.39 -0.34
N LEU A 25 8.03 10.24 0.00
CA LEU A 25 9.01 9.53 -0.80
C LEU A 25 8.31 8.49 -1.65
N CYS A 26 8.88 8.25 -2.82
CA CYS A 26 8.47 7.14 -3.65
C CYS A 26 9.11 5.85 -3.13
N ASP A 27 8.29 4.80 -3.03
CA ASP A 27 8.67 3.51 -2.47
C ASP A 27 9.43 2.61 -3.45
N TYR A 28 9.71 3.09 -4.68
CA TYR A 28 10.36 2.34 -5.75
C TYR A 28 11.72 2.92 -6.18
N HIS A 29 12.33 3.75 -5.33
CA HIS A 29 13.66 4.30 -5.57
C HIS A 29 14.65 3.91 -4.47
N ASP A 30 15.87 3.53 -4.88
CA ASP A 30 17.01 3.20 -4.02
C ASP A 30 17.52 4.38 -3.16
N SER A 31 17.06 5.58 -3.49
CA SER A 31 17.41 6.82 -2.79
C SER A 31 16.14 7.64 -2.59
N PRO A 32 16.07 8.49 -1.54
CA PRO A 32 14.89 9.30 -1.28
C PRO A 32 14.52 10.16 -2.49
N ALA A 33 13.54 9.71 -3.25
CA ALA A 33 13.00 10.42 -4.39
C ALA A 33 11.71 11.07 -3.92
N SER A 34 11.75 12.39 -3.75
CA SER A 34 10.57 13.18 -3.38
C SER A 34 9.50 13.05 -4.45
N VAL A 35 8.28 12.77 -4.03
CA VAL A 35 7.09 12.83 -4.87
C VAL A 35 6.62 14.28 -4.93
N SER A 36 6.37 14.77 -6.14
CA SER A 36 5.78 16.11 -6.30
C SER A 36 4.34 16.09 -5.81
N ILE A 37 4.03 17.02 -4.91
CA ILE A 37 2.70 17.17 -4.29
C ILE A 37 1.88 18.32 -4.91
N ASP A 38 2.40 18.96 -5.96
CA ASP A 38 1.72 20.07 -6.66
C ASP A 38 0.52 19.61 -7.53
N GLY A 39 0.21 18.32 -7.50
CA GLY A 39 -0.88 17.68 -8.23
C GLY A 39 -1.26 16.32 -7.63
N PRO A 40 -2.13 15.56 -8.31
CA PRO A 40 -2.51 14.23 -7.86
C PRO A 40 -1.29 13.31 -7.78
N VAL A 41 -1.15 12.64 -6.66
CA VAL A 41 -0.11 11.65 -6.40
C VAL A 41 -0.66 10.26 -6.70
N LEU A 42 0.17 9.40 -7.28
CA LEU A 42 -0.18 8.02 -7.59
C LEU A 42 0.06 7.13 -6.37
N PHE A 43 -0.99 6.43 -5.96
CA PHE A 43 -0.96 5.46 -4.87
C PHE A 43 -1.47 4.10 -5.33
N GLU A 44 -0.90 3.05 -4.76
CA GLU A 44 -1.53 1.74 -4.69
C GLU A 44 -2.18 1.63 -3.31
N CYS A 45 -3.47 1.31 -3.31
CA CYS A 45 -4.25 1.09 -2.10
C CYS A 45 -4.61 -0.38 -2.02
N ILE A 46 -4.63 -0.92 -0.81
CA ILE A 46 -5.01 -2.31 -0.57
C ILE A 46 -6.15 -2.37 0.43
N ARG A 47 -6.89 -3.48 0.38
CA ARG A 47 -7.90 -3.84 1.36
C ARG A 47 -7.89 -5.35 1.53
N ILE A 48 -7.71 -5.82 2.76
CA ILE A 48 -7.68 -7.26 3.04
C ILE A 48 -9.11 -7.79 3.02
N ILE A 49 -9.36 -8.82 2.21
CA ILE A 49 -10.67 -9.48 2.09
C ILE A 49 -10.63 -10.91 2.64
N ASP A 50 -9.46 -11.57 2.59
CA ASP A 50 -9.30 -12.93 3.11
C ASP A 50 -8.79 -12.90 4.57
N PRO A 51 -9.64 -13.25 5.55
CA PRO A 51 -9.27 -13.24 6.96
C PRO A 51 -8.23 -14.31 7.32
N GLU A 52 -7.94 -15.27 6.44
CA GLU A 52 -6.86 -16.26 6.66
C GLU A 52 -5.46 -15.69 6.39
N LEU A 53 -5.38 -14.57 5.67
CA LEU A 53 -4.14 -13.83 5.43
C LEU A 53 -3.80 -12.87 6.55
N ASP A 54 -4.76 -12.68 7.46
CA ASP A 54 -4.69 -11.70 8.51
C ASP A 54 -4.70 -12.40 9.86
N GLY A 55 -3.55 -12.47 10.51
CA GLY A 55 -3.46 -13.00 11.86
C GLY A 55 -4.16 -12.10 12.88
N TYR A 56 -4.33 -10.80 12.59
CA TYR A 56 -4.61 -9.81 13.65
C TYR A 56 -5.35 -8.51 13.26
N HIS A 57 -5.67 -8.21 11.99
CA HIS A 57 -6.47 -7.02 11.65
C HIS A 57 -7.94 -7.38 11.37
N GLU A 58 -8.85 -6.59 11.92
CA GLU A 58 -10.30 -6.74 11.75
C GLU A 58 -10.81 -5.98 10.52
N ASP A 59 -9.92 -5.38 9.73
CA ASP A 59 -10.29 -4.16 9.02
C ASP A 59 -10.43 -4.40 7.51
N GLU A 60 -11.68 -4.64 7.11
CA GLU A 60 -12.19 -4.57 5.73
C GLU A 60 -12.15 -3.11 5.17
N GLU A 61 -11.10 -2.37 5.50
CA GLU A 61 -10.89 -0.95 5.18
C GLU A 61 -9.79 -0.80 4.13
N TRP A 62 -9.89 0.25 3.32
CA TRP A 62 -8.84 0.59 2.37
C TRP A 62 -7.71 1.33 3.09
N GLU A 63 -6.47 0.96 2.76
CA GLU A 63 -5.26 1.60 3.27
C GLU A 63 -4.34 2.00 2.10
N ILE A 64 -3.52 3.04 2.29
CA ILE A 64 -2.41 3.33 1.38
C ILE A 64 -1.31 2.30 1.61
N ASP A 65 -0.95 1.57 0.56
CA ASP A 65 0.20 0.67 0.58
C ASP A 65 1.42 1.37 -0.01
N VAL A 66 1.33 1.77 -1.28
CA VAL A 66 2.50 2.26 -2.02
C VAL A 66 2.29 3.64 -2.63
N VAL A 67 3.36 4.43 -2.65
CA VAL A 67 3.45 5.76 -3.23
C VAL A 67 4.45 5.77 -4.38
N ARG A 68 4.03 6.29 -5.53
CA ARG A 68 4.86 6.38 -6.74
C ARG A 68 5.09 7.81 -7.18
N CYS A 69 6.33 8.13 -7.54
CA CYS A 69 6.65 9.36 -8.27
C CYS A 69 6.27 9.22 -9.75
N SER A 70 6.44 10.30 -10.53
CA SER A 70 6.16 10.29 -11.97
C SER A 70 7.03 9.32 -12.77
N ASP A 71 8.25 9.06 -12.32
CA ASP A 71 9.22 8.20 -13.02
C ASP A 71 8.93 6.71 -12.78
N CYS A 72 8.31 6.38 -11.64
CA CYS A 72 7.86 5.03 -11.27
C CYS A 72 6.36 4.81 -11.54
N ALA A 73 5.73 5.69 -12.32
CA ALA A 73 4.31 5.62 -12.61
C ALA A 73 3.98 4.39 -13.47
N ILE A 74 2.97 3.64 -13.03
CA ILE A 74 2.40 2.48 -13.72
C ILE A 74 0.99 2.80 -14.18
N THR A 75 0.48 2.00 -15.11
CA THR A 75 -0.91 2.09 -15.57
C THR A 75 -1.76 0.90 -15.16
N SER A 76 -1.12 -0.13 -14.59
CA SER A 76 -1.75 -1.38 -14.18
C SER A 76 -1.02 -2.00 -13.01
N ILE A 77 -1.76 -2.70 -12.14
CA ILE A 77 -1.22 -3.43 -11.00
C ILE A 77 -0.62 -4.71 -11.57
N GLU A 78 0.71 -4.80 -11.56
CA GLU A 78 1.41 -5.98 -12.02
C GLU A 78 1.34 -7.04 -10.93
N GLU A 79 0.86 -8.24 -11.29
CA GLU A 79 0.70 -9.38 -10.39
C GLU A 79 -0.19 -9.12 -9.18
N PRO A 80 -1.52 -9.08 -9.40
CA PRO A 80 -2.49 -9.00 -8.32
C PRO A 80 -2.23 -9.97 -7.17
N THR A 81 -2.77 -9.66 -6.01
CA THR A 81 -2.60 -10.49 -4.81
C THR A 81 -3.91 -11.14 -4.38
N TYR A 82 -3.93 -12.47 -4.35
CA TYR A 82 -5.08 -13.22 -3.86
C TYR A 82 -5.37 -12.86 -2.40
N GLY A 83 -6.64 -12.60 -2.09
CA GLY A 83 -7.11 -12.20 -0.77
C GLY A 83 -6.96 -10.71 -0.44
N TYR A 84 -6.37 -9.93 -1.34
CA TYR A 84 -6.30 -8.46 -1.27
C TYR A 84 -7.10 -7.86 -2.43
N GLU A 85 -7.99 -6.92 -2.13
CA GLU A 85 -8.44 -5.99 -3.15
C GLU A 85 -7.42 -4.87 -3.30
N GLU A 86 -7.08 -4.53 -4.54
CA GLU A 86 -6.04 -3.57 -4.83
C GLU A 86 -6.58 -2.50 -5.79
N ALA A 87 -6.23 -1.25 -5.57
CA ALA A 87 -6.64 -0.14 -6.40
C ALA A 87 -5.46 0.78 -6.69
N LEU A 88 -5.21 1.02 -7.97
CA LEU A 88 -4.29 2.05 -8.42
C LEU A 88 -5.06 3.36 -8.52
N VAL A 89 -4.71 4.35 -7.70
CA VAL A 89 -5.49 5.58 -7.56
C VAL A 89 -4.63 6.83 -7.65
N GLN A 90 -5.24 7.92 -8.10
CA GLN A 90 -4.68 9.25 -7.97
C GLN A 90 -5.46 10.03 -6.92
N LEU A 91 -4.73 10.54 -5.93
CA LEU A 91 -5.28 11.32 -4.82
C LEU A 91 -4.52 12.64 -4.68
N SER A 92 -5.25 13.71 -4.37
CA SER A 92 -4.63 14.98 -4.00
C SER A 92 -4.13 14.92 -2.56
N VAL A 93 -2.93 15.44 -2.32
CA VAL A 93 -2.36 15.58 -0.96
C VAL A 93 -2.28 17.04 -0.56
N ALA A 94 -2.38 17.30 0.75
CA ALA A 94 -2.24 18.62 1.34
C ALA A 94 -1.05 18.63 2.29
N VAL A 95 -0.44 19.81 2.46
CA VAL A 95 0.57 20.06 3.47
C VAL A 95 0.07 21.15 4.42
N SER A 96 0.04 20.84 5.71
CA SER A 96 -0.32 21.77 6.77
C SER A 96 0.57 21.55 7.98
N ASP A 97 1.17 22.61 8.50
CA ASP A 97 2.06 22.56 9.68
C ASP A 97 3.09 21.42 9.62
N ASP A 98 3.77 21.29 8.46
CA ASP A 98 4.76 20.25 8.19
C ASP A 98 4.20 18.82 8.27
N VAL A 99 2.90 18.63 8.03
CA VAL A 99 2.27 17.31 7.90
C VAL A 99 1.75 17.16 6.47
N VAL A 100 2.17 16.09 5.80
CA VAL A 100 1.64 15.68 4.49
C VAL A 100 0.49 14.72 4.73
N SER A 101 -0.69 15.03 4.20
CA SER A 101 -1.89 14.20 4.37
C SER A 101 -2.74 14.13 3.10
N ILE A 102 -3.66 13.17 3.05
CA ILE A 102 -4.64 13.11 1.96
C ILE A 102 -5.61 14.30 2.09
N THR A 103 -5.81 15.04 1.00
CA THR A 103 -6.86 16.07 0.98
C THR A 103 -8.21 15.38 0.98
N ALA A 104 -9.10 15.76 1.90
CA ALA A 104 -10.48 15.30 2.03
C ALA A 104 -11.02 14.67 0.74
N PRO A 105 -10.96 13.33 0.57
CA PRO A 105 -11.26 12.67 -0.69
C PRO A 105 -12.75 12.82 -1.03
N GLU A 106 -13.11 13.95 -1.65
CA GLU A 106 -14.47 14.25 -2.11
C GLU A 106 -14.70 13.64 -3.50
N GLN A 107 -15.87 13.92 -4.08
CA GLN A 107 -16.33 13.30 -5.32
C GLN A 107 -15.42 13.46 -6.53
N ASN A 108 -14.48 14.42 -6.49
CA ASN A 108 -13.57 14.73 -7.60
C ASN A 108 -12.09 14.49 -7.27
N ASP A 109 -11.74 14.14 -6.03
CA ASP A 109 -10.34 14.03 -5.57
C ASP A 109 -9.83 12.58 -5.56
N VAL A 110 -10.69 11.62 -5.92
CA VAL A 110 -10.33 10.21 -6.09
C VAL A 110 -10.54 9.81 -7.55
N THR A 111 -9.45 9.46 -8.21
CA THR A 111 -9.46 8.85 -9.54
C THR A 111 -8.92 7.43 -9.44
N VAL A 112 -9.77 6.42 -9.62
CA VAL A 112 -9.33 5.02 -9.73
C VAL A 112 -8.91 4.77 -11.17
N LEU A 113 -7.65 4.42 -11.37
CA LEU A 113 -7.06 4.09 -12.67
C LEU A 113 -7.24 2.61 -12.99
N GLU A 114 -7.01 1.76 -12.00
CA GLU A 114 -7.18 0.30 -12.10
C GLU A 114 -7.66 -0.26 -10.76
N PHE A 115 -8.35 -1.40 -10.84
CA PHE A 115 -8.79 -2.17 -9.68
C PHE A 115 -8.57 -3.65 -9.96
N SER A 116 -7.99 -4.35 -9.00
CA SER A 116 -7.87 -5.79 -8.98
C SER A 116 -8.70 -6.39 -7.84
N SER A 117 -9.37 -7.51 -8.12
CA SER A 117 -10.21 -8.18 -7.14
C SER A 117 -9.40 -9.18 -6.30
N ALA A 118 -9.81 -9.41 -5.06
CA ALA A 118 -9.20 -10.40 -4.17
C ALA A 118 -9.26 -11.86 -4.68
N ALA A 119 -10.00 -12.13 -5.76
CA ALA A 119 -10.07 -13.46 -6.35
C ALA A 119 -8.95 -13.72 -7.38
N ASP A 120 -8.23 -12.68 -7.79
CA ASP A 120 -7.21 -12.73 -8.83
C ASP A 120 -5.85 -12.51 -8.20
N GLY A 121 -4.86 -13.35 -8.54
CA GLY A 121 -3.49 -13.05 -8.14
C GLY A 121 -2.62 -14.19 -7.65
N CYS A 122 -1.40 -13.81 -7.30
CA CYS A 122 -0.43 -14.63 -6.58
C CYS A 122 -0.80 -14.71 -5.11
N ARG A 123 -0.37 -15.78 -4.43
CA ARG A 123 -0.54 -15.83 -2.98
C ARG A 123 0.40 -14.83 -2.34
N PRO A 124 -0.07 -14.03 -1.38
CA PRO A 124 0.78 -13.12 -0.64
C PRO A 124 1.80 -13.90 0.17
N MET A 125 2.94 -13.26 0.42
CA MET A 125 3.93 -13.79 1.33
C MET A 125 3.39 -13.68 2.75
N ILE A 126 3.39 -14.81 3.47
CA ILE A 126 3.04 -14.81 4.88
C ILE A 126 4.24 -14.23 5.63
N VAL A 127 4.06 -13.03 6.16
CA VAL A 127 5.03 -12.39 7.04
C VAL A 127 4.94 -13.07 8.42
N ASP A 128 6.10 -13.38 9.01
CA ASP A 128 6.19 -14.09 10.30
C ASP A 128 5.46 -13.30 11.42
N GLU A 129 4.60 -13.97 12.20
CA GLU A 129 3.87 -13.37 13.33
C GLU A 129 4.79 -12.61 14.29
N GLN A 130 6.02 -13.09 14.49
CA GLN A 130 7.00 -12.45 15.36
C GLN A 130 7.41 -11.06 14.84
N LEU A 131 7.43 -10.86 13.52
CA LEU A 131 7.71 -9.55 12.95
C LEU A 131 6.57 -8.57 13.25
N TYR A 132 5.32 -9.01 13.17
CA TYR A 132 4.16 -8.18 13.53
C TYR A 132 4.15 -7.82 15.03
N GLU A 133 4.46 -8.77 15.92
CA GLU A 133 4.59 -8.52 17.36
C GLU A 133 5.69 -7.50 17.69
N GLU A 134 6.79 -7.51 16.94
CA GLU A 134 7.91 -6.57 17.13
C GLU A 134 7.58 -5.16 16.61
N ILE A 135 6.70 -5.03 15.63
CA ILE A 135 6.32 -3.73 15.03
C ILE A 135 5.20 -3.05 15.81
N GLY A 136 4.34 -3.83 16.47
CA GLY A 136 3.26 -3.34 17.34
C GLY A 136 1.95 -3.11 16.60
N THR A 137 0.85 -3.53 17.21
CA THR A 137 -0.50 -3.59 16.62
C THR A 137 -1.18 -2.24 16.42
N ASP A 138 -0.62 -1.16 16.98
CA ASP A 138 -1.19 0.19 16.89
C ASP A 138 -0.54 1.02 15.76
N ASP A 139 0.39 0.43 15.00
CA ASP A 139 1.10 1.10 13.90
C ASP A 139 0.39 0.87 12.56
N HIS A 140 -0.55 1.75 12.21
CA HIS A 140 -1.25 1.74 10.92
C HIS A 140 -0.34 1.97 9.70
N SER A 141 0.95 2.29 9.90
CA SER A 141 1.89 2.44 8.78
C SER A 141 2.53 1.13 8.32
N LEU A 142 2.23 0.01 8.99
CA LEU A 142 2.63 -1.35 8.62
C LEU A 142 2.18 -1.76 7.22
N GLY A 143 1.00 -1.31 6.79
CA GLY A 143 0.48 -1.56 5.45
C GLY A 143 1.33 -0.93 4.34
N ARG A 144 2.30 -0.06 4.66
CA ARG A 144 3.13 0.62 3.66
C ARG A 144 4.36 -0.17 3.28
N TRP A 145 4.50 -0.51 2.00
CA TRP A 145 5.62 -1.29 1.50
C TRP A 145 7.02 -0.75 1.85
N SER A 146 7.23 0.57 1.81
CA SER A 146 8.54 1.14 2.21
C SER A 146 8.88 0.89 3.67
N ARG A 147 7.86 0.88 4.54
CA ARG A 147 8.04 0.63 5.96
C ARG A 147 8.40 -0.84 6.20
N VAL A 148 7.67 -1.74 5.57
CA VAL A 148 7.97 -3.18 5.58
C VAL A 148 9.38 -3.43 5.06
N SER A 149 9.75 -2.79 3.95
CA SER A 149 11.07 -2.94 3.34
C SER A 149 12.20 -2.42 4.24
N GLU A 150 12.02 -1.27 4.89
CA GLU A 150 12.97 -0.74 5.87
C GLU A 150 13.19 -1.73 7.02
N LEU A 151 12.11 -2.26 7.59
CA LEU A 151 12.13 -3.17 8.73
C LEU A 151 12.78 -4.51 8.39
N LEU A 152 12.53 -5.01 7.18
CA LEU A 152 13.13 -6.24 6.66
C LEU A 152 14.55 -6.03 6.12
N GLY A 153 15.06 -4.80 6.10
CA GLY A 153 16.36 -4.47 5.51
C GLY A 153 16.42 -4.78 4.01
N MET A 154 15.28 -4.67 3.33
CA MET A 154 15.15 -4.89 1.89
C MET A 154 15.61 -3.65 1.13
N ASP A 155 16.39 -3.88 0.09
CA ASP A 155 16.79 -2.86 -0.88
C ASP A 155 15.71 -2.82 -1.97
N LEU A 156 15.02 -1.68 -2.12
CA LEU A 156 13.87 -1.49 -3.02
C LEU A 156 14.24 -1.44 -4.52
N SER A 157 15.45 -1.91 -4.86
CA SER A 157 16.07 -1.83 -6.19
C SER A 157 15.93 -3.09 -7.07
N GLU A 158 15.64 -4.25 -6.47
CA GLU A 158 15.30 -5.46 -7.24
C GLU A 158 13.84 -5.38 -7.71
N PRO A 159 13.50 -5.91 -8.90
CA PRO A 159 12.09 -6.09 -9.28
C PRO A 159 11.41 -6.82 -8.14
N LEU A 160 10.43 -6.14 -7.53
CA LEU A 160 9.76 -6.57 -6.31
C LEU A 160 9.32 -8.04 -6.37
N GLN A 161 8.87 -8.46 -7.56
CA GLN A 161 8.56 -9.83 -7.92
C GLN A 161 9.71 -10.84 -7.66
N GLU A 162 10.92 -10.60 -8.18
CA GLU A 162 12.05 -11.55 -8.03
C GLU A 162 12.45 -11.70 -6.56
N ARG A 163 12.31 -10.62 -5.77
CA ARG A 163 12.62 -10.65 -4.35
C ARG A 163 11.52 -11.29 -3.52
N ILE A 164 10.25 -11.02 -3.82
CA ILE A 164 9.10 -11.68 -3.22
C ILE A 164 9.17 -13.19 -3.52
N GLU A 165 9.42 -13.58 -4.77
CA GLU A 165 9.62 -14.99 -5.16
C GLU A 165 10.78 -15.62 -4.37
N SER A 166 11.93 -14.94 -4.29
CA SER A 166 13.07 -15.42 -3.49
C SER A 166 12.75 -15.58 -2.00
N LEU A 167 11.92 -14.72 -1.43
CA LEU A 167 11.54 -14.77 -0.02
C LEU A 167 10.45 -15.82 0.22
N ILE A 168 9.51 -16.00 -0.71
CA ILE A 168 8.54 -17.11 -0.72
C ILE A 168 9.28 -18.45 -0.78
N GLU A 169 10.28 -18.59 -1.65
CA GLU A 169 11.11 -19.79 -1.75
C GLU A 169 11.93 -20.07 -0.47
N GLN A 170 12.24 -19.02 0.30
CA GLN A 170 13.01 -19.09 1.54
C GLN A 170 12.13 -19.23 2.78
N SER A 171 10.85 -18.88 2.69
CA SER A 171 9.88 -19.07 3.76
C SER A 171 9.70 -20.57 3.98
N PRO A 172 9.86 -21.07 5.22
CA PRO A 172 9.53 -22.46 5.50
C PRO A 172 8.07 -22.70 5.11
N GLU A 173 7.82 -23.68 4.24
CA GLU A 173 6.46 -24.12 3.93
C GLU A 173 5.77 -24.51 5.25
N THR A 174 5.01 -23.60 5.86
CA THR A 174 4.09 -23.96 6.93
C THR A 174 2.90 -24.61 6.23
N PRO A 175 2.69 -25.93 6.37
CA PRO A 175 1.49 -26.54 5.86
C PRO A 175 0.34 -26.00 6.72
N PHE A 176 -0.62 -25.33 6.09
CA PHE A 176 -1.90 -25.05 6.73
C PHE A 176 -2.56 -26.41 7.04
N GLU A 177 -2.71 -26.71 8.33
CA GLU A 177 -3.57 -27.80 8.84
C GLU A 177 -5.01 -27.33 9.01
#